data_AF-L1QNU5-F1
#
_entry.id   AF-L1QNU5-F1
#
_cell.length_a   1.000
_cell.length_b   1.000
_cell.length_c   1.000
_cell.angle_alpha   90.00
_cell.angle_beta   90.00
_cell.angle_gamma   90.00
#
_symmetry.space_group_name_H-M   'P 1'
#
loop_
_entity.id
_entity.type
_entity.pdbx_description
1 polymer ?
#
loop_
_entity_poly.entity_id
_entity_poly.type
_entity_poly.pdbx_seq_one_letter_code
_entity_poly.pdbx_strand_id
1 'polypeptide(L)'
;MKNYNHEITIIECDKEIKRAYKAKSMKDVKDRISSGGGTRFTPVFEYANNKNINLLIYFTDGKGEDKLRVIPRGYKTLWVISGRGDTLSLKEPYGAIKKLSKVEIKDTTVDMKDVRTDGYSMNNQEPIF
;
A
#
# COMPACT_ATOMS: atom_id res chain seq x y z
N MET A 1 4.46 -10.93 -29.70
CA MET A 1 3.99 -10.77 -28.31
C MET A 1 2.79 -11.69 -28.13
N LYS A 2 2.84 -12.68 -27.23
CA LYS A 2 1.66 -13.53 -26.97
C LYS A 2 0.65 -12.73 -26.13
N ASN A 3 -0.47 -12.34 -26.74
CA ASN A 3 -1.61 -11.77 -26.01
C ASN A 3 -2.29 -12.89 -25.24
N TYR A 4 -1.90 -13.08 -23.98
CA TYR A 4 -2.70 -13.89 -23.08
C TYR A 4 -3.88 -13.04 -22.59
N ASN A 5 -5.08 -13.59 -22.69
CA ASN A 5 -6.29 -12.91 -22.23
C ASN A 5 -6.29 -12.89 -20.70
N HIS A 6 -5.81 -11.80 -20.12
CA HIS A 6 -5.72 -11.59 -18.68
C HIS A 6 -6.42 -10.29 -18.31
N GLU A 7 -7.30 -10.36 -17.33
CA GLU A 7 -7.91 -9.19 -16.72
C GLU A 7 -7.12 -8.84 -15.45
N ILE A 8 -6.55 -7.63 -15.42
CA ILE A 8 -5.86 -7.11 -14.24
C ILE A 8 -6.76 -6.09 -13.57
N THR A 9 -7.00 -6.26 -12.28
CA THR A 9 -7.66 -5.26 -11.42
C THR A 9 -6.65 -4.76 -10.40
N ILE A 10 -6.43 -3.46 -10.36
CA ILE A 10 -5.59 -2.79 -9.37
C ILE A 10 -6.48 -2.34 -8.22
N ILE A 11 -6.08 -2.67 -6.99
CA ILE A 11 -6.77 -2.27 -5.77
C ILE A 11 -5.79 -1.45 -4.93
N GLU A 12 -6.19 -0.22 -4.62
CA GLU A 12 -5.47 0.65 -3.69
C GLU A 12 -6.19 0.64 -2.35
N CYS A 13 -5.43 0.43 -1.27
CA CYS A 13 -5.99 0.23 0.07
C CYS A 13 -5.05 0.72 1.17
N ASP A 14 -5.64 1.05 2.31
CA ASP A 14 -4.97 1.31 3.60
C ASP A 14 -5.70 0.54 4.73
N LYS A 15 -6.41 1.24 5.63
CA LYS A 15 -7.41 0.68 6.53
C LYS A 15 -8.66 0.20 5.77
N GLU A 16 -8.91 0.75 4.59
CA GLU A 16 -10.02 0.40 3.71
C GLU A 16 -9.60 0.43 2.23
N ILE A 17 -10.44 -0.09 1.33
CA ILE A 17 -10.21 0.04 -0.12
C ILE A 17 -10.55 1.47 -0.54
N LYS A 18 -9.60 2.16 -1.17
CA LYS A 18 -9.79 3.51 -1.70
C LYS A 18 -10.26 3.49 -3.15
N ARG A 19 -9.71 2.57 -3.94
CA ARG A 19 -9.96 2.51 -5.38
C ARG A 19 -9.75 1.09 -5.89
N ALA A 20 -10.63 0.63 -6.77
CA ALA A 20 -10.47 -0.62 -7.52
C ALA A 20 -10.83 -0.39 -8.98
N TYR A 21 -9.94 -0.74 -9.91
CA TYR A 21 -10.14 -0.47 -11.34
C TYR A 21 -9.42 -1.50 -12.21
N LYS A 22 -9.98 -1.76 -13.39
CA LYS A 22 -9.37 -2.61 -14.39
C LYS A 22 -8.25 -1.86 -15.10
N ALA A 23 -7.11 -2.50 -15.30
CA ALA A 23 -5.99 -1.99 -16.07
C ALA A 23 -5.73 -2.94 -17.24
N LYS A 24 -5.67 -2.38 -18.46
CA LYS A 24 -5.34 -3.12 -19.69
C LYS A 24 -3.94 -2.78 -20.20
N SER A 25 -3.41 -1.65 -19.78
CA SER A 25 -2.09 -1.14 -20.15
C SER A 25 -1.48 -0.32 -19.03
N MET A 26 -0.18 -0.02 -19.16
CA MET A 26 0.55 0.84 -18.21
C MET A 26 -0.08 2.23 -18.08
N LYS A 27 -0.76 2.73 -19.12
CA LYS A 27 -1.41 4.05 -19.11
C LYS A 27 -2.66 4.10 -18.23
N ASP A 28 -3.22 2.93 -17.89
CA ASP A 28 -4.40 2.85 -17.03
C ASP A 28 -4.03 2.96 -15.55
N VAL A 29 -2.74 2.78 -15.21
CA VAL A 29 -2.23 2.92 -13.84
C VAL A 29 -2.32 4.38 -13.43
N LYS A 30 -2.99 4.61 -12.31
CA LYS A 30 -3.25 5.95 -11.80
C LYS A 30 -2.24 6.34 -10.74
N ASP A 31 -2.04 7.64 -10.58
CA ASP A 31 -1.21 8.19 -9.51
C ASP A 31 -1.72 7.78 -8.14
N ARG A 32 -0.78 7.60 -7.22
CA ARG A 32 -1.04 7.16 -5.85
C ARG A 32 -1.90 8.20 -5.13
N ILE A 33 -3.00 7.74 -4.53
CA ILE A 33 -3.80 8.56 -3.61
C ILE A 33 -3.01 8.73 -2.30
N SER A 34 -3.03 9.93 -1.71
CA SER A 34 -2.42 10.14 -0.40
C SER A 34 -3.05 9.19 0.62
N SER A 35 -2.19 8.43 1.30
CA SER A 35 -2.60 7.41 2.27
C SER A 35 -2.13 7.83 3.65
N GLY A 36 -3.01 7.73 4.64
CA GLY A 36 -2.71 8.00 6.04
C GLY A 36 -3.45 7.04 6.96
N GLY A 37 -2.89 6.75 8.13
CA GLY A 37 -3.42 5.75 9.06
C GLY A 37 -2.78 4.36 8.90
N GLY A 38 -3.21 3.41 9.73
CA GLY A 38 -2.72 2.03 9.69
C GLY A 38 -3.28 1.21 8.53
N THR A 39 -2.76 0.00 8.34
CA THR A 39 -3.15 -0.91 7.25
C THR A 39 -4.04 -2.04 7.76
N ARG A 40 -5.09 -2.38 7.03
CA ARG A 40 -5.90 -3.59 7.22
C ARG A 40 -5.92 -4.39 5.92
N PHE A 41 -5.61 -5.68 6.01
CA PHE A 41 -5.56 -6.55 4.84
C PHE A 41 -6.96 -7.08 4.47
N THR A 42 -7.78 -7.36 5.48
CA THR A 42 -9.12 -7.96 5.40
C THR A 42 -10.03 -7.32 4.35
N PRO A 43 -10.14 -5.99 4.21
CA PRO A 43 -11.03 -5.39 3.21
C PRO A 43 -10.73 -5.87 1.77
N VAL A 44 -9.46 -6.09 1.43
CA VAL A 44 -9.07 -6.61 0.11
C VAL A 44 -9.51 -8.07 -0.07
N PHE A 45 -9.40 -8.89 0.97
CA PHE A 45 -9.83 -10.28 0.92
C PHE A 45 -11.36 -10.42 0.88
N GLU A 46 -12.10 -9.57 1.59
CA GLU A 46 -13.56 -9.47 1.49
C GLU A 46 -13.98 -9.09 0.06
N TYR A 47 -13.32 -8.10 -0.55
CA TYR A 47 -13.55 -7.74 -1.94
C TYR A 47 -13.24 -8.90 -2.89
N ALA A 48 -12.07 -9.51 -2.77
CA ALA A 48 -11.60 -10.57 -3.65
C ALA A 48 -12.48 -11.82 -3.59
N ASN A 49 -13.00 -12.18 -2.41
CA ASN A 49 -13.92 -13.31 -2.23
C ASN A 49 -15.25 -13.15 -2.99
N ASN A 50 -15.63 -11.92 -3.33
CA ASN A 50 -16.85 -11.62 -4.10
C ASN A 50 -16.55 -11.43 -5.60
N LYS A 51 -15.36 -11.81 -6.08
CA LYS A 51 -14.95 -11.69 -7.47
C LYS A 51 -14.53 -13.05 -8.04
N ASN A 52 -14.71 -13.21 -9.34
CA ASN A 52 -14.18 -14.37 -10.06
C ASN A 52 -12.73 -14.08 -10.49
N ILE A 53 -11.79 -14.26 -9.57
CA ILE A 53 -10.35 -14.10 -9.81
C ILE A 53 -9.61 -15.42 -9.60
N ASN A 54 -8.42 -15.56 -10.17
CA ASN A 54 -7.59 -16.75 -10.00
C ASN A 54 -6.39 -16.51 -9.05
N LEU A 55 -5.94 -15.26 -8.93
CA LEU A 55 -4.75 -14.86 -8.20
C LEU A 55 -4.92 -13.46 -7.58
N LEU A 56 -4.59 -13.34 -6.30
CA LEU A 56 -4.41 -12.07 -5.59
C LEU A 56 -2.92 -11.87 -5.29
N ILE A 57 -2.34 -10.79 -5.80
CA ILE A 57 -0.97 -10.36 -5.48
C ILE A 57 -1.06 -9.15 -4.56
N TYR A 58 -0.57 -9.27 -3.34
CA TYR A 58 -0.64 -8.21 -2.33
C TYR A 58 0.74 -7.60 -2.08
N PHE A 59 0.93 -6.35 -2.46
CA PHE A 59 2.17 -5.60 -2.21
C PHE A 59 2.07 -4.85 -0.88
N THR A 60 3.03 -5.09 0.03
CA THR A 60 3.03 -4.49 1.37
C THR A 60 4.45 -4.41 1.95
N ASP A 61 4.67 -3.62 2.99
CA ASP A 61 5.86 -3.69 3.86
C ASP A 61 5.73 -4.77 4.95
N GLY A 62 4.58 -5.44 5.01
CA GLY A 62 4.29 -6.51 5.97
C GLY A 62 3.55 -6.05 7.21
N LYS A 63 3.33 -4.74 7.42
CA LYS A 63 2.69 -4.23 8.64
C LYS A 63 1.18 -4.03 8.43
N GLY A 64 0.38 -4.55 9.35
CA GLY A 64 -1.07 -4.42 9.35
C GLY A 64 -1.69 -5.16 10.53
N GLU A 65 -2.86 -5.76 10.31
CA GLU A 65 -3.50 -6.64 11.30
C GLU A 65 -2.76 -7.99 11.45
N ASP A 66 -2.99 -8.68 12.56
CA ASP A 66 -2.34 -9.97 12.87
C ASP A 66 -3.19 -11.19 12.45
N LYS A 67 -4.45 -10.95 12.08
CA LYS A 67 -5.39 -11.99 11.64
C LYS A 67 -6.35 -11.45 10.57
N LEU A 68 -6.57 -12.23 9.52
CA LEU A 68 -7.63 -11.97 8.55
C LEU A 68 -9.00 -12.36 9.13
N ARG A 69 -10.02 -11.54 8.89
CA ARG A 69 -11.39 -11.86 9.32
C ARG A 69 -12.14 -12.79 8.38
N VAL A 70 -11.60 -13.01 7.18
CA VAL A 70 -12.18 -13.88 6.15
C VAL A 70 -11.12 -14.83 5.59
N ILE A 71 -11.57 -15.99 5.13
CA ILE A 71 -10.73 -17.00 4.47
C ILE A 71 -10.79 -16.76 2.96
N PRO A 72 -9.65 -16.70 2.24
CA PRO A 72 -9.64 -16.62 0.77
C PRO A 72 -10.30 -17.85 0.14
N ARG A 73 -11.15 -17.66 -0.89
CA ARG A 73 -11.87 -18.76 -1.55
C ARG A 73 -11.79 -18.65 -3.07
N GLY A 74 -11.33 -19.72 -3.73
CA GLY A 74 -11.34 -19.83 -5.19
C GLY A 74 -10.16 -19.16 -5.92
N TYR A 75 -9.18 -18.59 -5.20
CA TYR A 75 -7.98 -17.99 -5.78
C TYR A 75 -6.74 -18.26 -4.95
N LYS A 76 -5.57 -18.15 -5.58
CA LYS A 76 -4.28 -18.21 -4.90
C LYS A 76 -3.90 -16.82 -4.37
N THR A 77 -3.15 -16.77 -3.28
CA THR A 77 -2.60 -15.53 -2.73
C THR A 77 -1.08 -15.54 -2.82
N LEU A 78 -0.51 -14.41 -3.24
CA LEU A 78 0.93 -14.14 -3.22
C LEU A 78 1.16 -12.81 -2.49
N TRP A 79 1.86 -12.87 -1.37
CA TRP A 79 2.33 -11.68 -0.66
C TRP A 79 3.68 -11.27 -1.20
N VAL A 80 3.81 -10.00 -1.59
CA VAL A 80 5.07 -9.41 -2.04
C VAL A 80 5.48 -8.37 -1.01
N ILE A 81 6.45 -8.74 -0.17
CA ILE A 81 6.99 -7.88 0.88
C ILE A 81 8.11 -7.03 0.29
N SER A 82 8.03 -5.72 0.47
CA SER A 82 9.09 -4.80 0.04
C SER A 82 10.43 -5.13 0.72
N GLY A 83 11.56 -4.82 0.07
CA GLY A 83 12.88 -5.10 0.64
C GLY A 83 13.20 -4.34 1.94
N ARG A 84 12.46 -3.27 2.23
CA ARG A 84 12.53 -2.50 3.49
C ARG A 84 11.63 -3.09 4.60
N GLY A 85 10.64 -3.89 4.23
CA GLY A 85 9.75 -4.57 5.17
C GLY A 85 10.44 -5.72 5.89
N ASP A 86 9.95 -6.07 7.08
CA ASP A 86 10.50 -7.17 7.87
C ASP A 86 9.81 -8.49 7.52
N THR A 87 8.74 -8.77 8.23
CA THR A 87 7.89 -9.96 8.15
C THR A 87 6.43 -9.53 8.04
N LEU A 88 5.60 -10.40 7.48
CA LEU A 88 4.16 -10.20 7.45
C LEU A 88 3.60 -10.31 8.86
N SER A 89 2.78 -9.34 9.29
CA SER A 89 2.21 -9.29 10.64
C SER A 89 1.15 -10.36 10.88
N LEU A 90 0.57 -10.92 9.81
CA LEU A 90 -0.39 -12.01 9.91
C LEU A 90 0.29 -13.25 10.51
N LYS A 91 -0.30 -13.78 11.58
CA LYS A 91 0.13 -15.03 12.22
C LYS A 91 -0.10 -16.23 11.31
N GLU A 92 -1.20 -16.22 10.57
CA GLU A 92 -1.62 -17.28 9.64
C GLU A 92 -1.90 -16.68 8.25
N PRO A 93 -0.85 -16.39 7.48
CA PRO A 93 -1.02 -15.85 6.13
C PRO A 93 -1.37 -16.97 5.14
N TYR A 94 -2.40 -16.73 4.32
CA TYR A 94 -2.74 -17.62 3.23
C TYR A 94 -1.86 -17.37 2.01
N GLY A 95 -1.39 -18.44 1.38
CA GLY A 95 -0.62 -18.38 0.15
C GLY A 95 0.88 -18.15 0.34
N ALA A 96 1.59 -17.97 -0.77
CA ALA A 96 3.04 -17.85 -0.75
C ALA A 96 3.46 -16.43 -0.32
N ILE A 97 4.59 -16.33 0.36
CA ILE A 97 5.21 -15.06 0.72
C ILE A 97 6.53 -14.93 -0.02
N LYS A 98 6.69 -13.83 -0.74
CA LYS A 98 7.92 -13.47 -1.43
C LYS A 98 8.42 -12.11 -0.96
N LYS A 99 9.62 -12.09 -0.38
CA LYS A 99 10.32 -10.86 -0.06
C LYS A 99 11.16 -10.43 -1.26
N LEU A 100 11.05 -9.17 -1.64
CA LEU A 100 11.91 -8.56 -2.66
C LEU A 100 13.28 -8.28 -2.05
N SER A 101 14.34 -8.42 -2.86
CA SER A 101 15.68 -8.02 -2.45
C SER A 101 15.71 -6.51 -2.15
N LYS A 102 16.56 -6.10 -1.20
CA LYS A 102 16.86 -4.68 -1.02
C LYS A 102 17.48 -4.16 -2.31
N VAL A 103 16.81 -3.20 -2.95
CA VAL A 103 17.37 -2.41 -4.04
C VAL A 103 17.75 -1.07 -3.44
N GLU A 104 18.96 -0.60 -3.72
CA GLU A 104 19.37 0.76 -3.40
C GLU A 104 18.47 1.72 -4.18
N ILE A 105 17.59 2.42 -3.47
CA ILE A 105 16.72 3.44 -4.08
C ILE A 105 17.55 4.71 -4.17
N LYS A 106 17.83 5.18 -5.39
CA LYS A 106 18.25 6.57 -5.61
C LYS A 106 17.04 7.44 -5.30
N ASP A 107 16.99 8.04 -4.12
CA ASP A 107 15.90 8.92 -3.71
C ASP A 107 15.82 10.12 -4.69
N THR A 108 14.86 10.10 -5.62
CA THR A 108 14.53 11.25 -6.47
C THR A 108 13.38 12.09 -5.91
N THR A 109 12.98 11.87 -4.66
CA THR A 109 12.05 12.74 -3.96
C THR A 109 12.82 13.57 -2.96
N VAL A 110 13.10 14.82 -3.34
CA VAL A 110 13.56 15.87 -2.43
C VAL A 110 12.55 15.96 -1.29
N ASP A 111 12.93 15.53 -0.09
CA ASP A 111 12.14 15.76 1.12
C ASP A 111 12.05 17.29 1.31
N MET A 112 10.88 17.89 1.09
CA MET A 112 10.56 19.26 1.51
C MET A 112 10.43 19.33 3.06
N LYS A 113 11.41 18.78 3.79
CA LYS A 113 11.48 18.85 5.25
C LYS A 113 12.55 19.82 5.76
N ASP A 114 13.23 20.52 4.86
CA ASP A 114 14.16 21.62 5.19
C ASP A 114 13.58 23.01 4.88
N VAL A 115 12.29 23.25 5.14
CA VAL A 115 11.85 24.61 5.49
C VAL A 115 11.92 24.69 6.99
N ARG A 116 13.11 25.04 7.49
CA ARG A 116 13.25 25.54 8.84
C ARG A 116 12.39 26.79 8.96
N THR A 117 11.26 26.71 9.66
CA THR A 117 10.63 27.88 10.24
C THR A 117 11.48 28.28 11.44
N ASP A 118 12.62 28.90 11.14
CA ASP A 118 13.45 29.56 12.13
C ASP A 118 12.58 30.63 12.80
N GLY A 119 12.39 30.47 14.11
CA GLY A 119 11.45 31.22 14.91
C GLY A 119 11.69 32.72 14.87
N TYR A 120 10.65 33.46 14.48
CA TYR A 120 10.53 34.86 14.89
C TYR A 120 9.92 34.91 16.29
N SER A 121 10.80 35.16 17.26
CA SER A 121 10.46 35.57 18.62
C SER A 121 9.86 36.98 18.59
N MET A 122 8.53 37.11 18.52
CA MET A 122 7.87 38.37 18.88
C MET A 122 7.57 38.37 20.37
N ASN A 123 8.59 38.75 21.14
CA ASN A 123 8.41 39.13 22.54
C ASN A 123 9.16 40.45 22.75
N ASN A 124 8.37 41.53 22.82
CA ASN A 124 8.59 42.79 23.53
C ASN A 124 8.05 43.97 22.71
N GLN A 125 6.84 44.42 23.07
CA GLN A 125 6.64 45.71 23.73
C GLN A 125 5.15 45.95 23.95
N GLU A 126 4.78 46.07 25.23
CA GLU A 126 3.64 46.84 25.71
C GLU A 126 4.20 47.83 26.76
N PRO A 127 3.50 48.92 27.14
CA PRO A 127 2.55 49.74 26.37
C PRO A 127 2.68 51.27 26.70
N ILE A 128 1.78 52.09 26.12
CA ILE A 128 1.31 53.45 26.54
C ILE A 128 2.29 54.64 26.51
N PHE A 129 2.06 55.61 25.61
CA PHE A 129 1.46 56.94 25.88
C PHE A 129 0.88 57.54 24.60
#